data_AF-A0A0D0BLK7-F1
#
_entry.id   AF-A0A0D0BLK7-F1
#
_cell.length_a   1.000
_cell.length_b   1.000
_cell.length_c   1.000
_cell.angle_alpha   90.00
_cell.angle_beta   90.00
_cell.angle_gamma   90.00
#
_symmetry.space_group_name_H-M   'P 1'
#
loop_
_entity.id
_entity.type
_entity.pdbx_description
1 polymer ?
#
loop_
_entity_poly.entity_id
_entity_poly.type
_entity_poly.pdbx_seq_one_letter_code
_entity_poly.pdbx_strand_id
1 'polypeptide(L)'
;MNHDLPLPAHSSQTHIEQSSVSPSSSHGSLSTFPATNERTRHLLFEDAGPYLRETLRIPPYKEVNLSALPDPPEGEKPNQPYPILIKLAIYGSPNKQLTLQEIYAALEDRFQWFKVRRNEKAWKNSIRHNLSLNKVFKNVPRAITEPGKGSYWQLDCSGGEGYKRPRKRRSKSARAALEQGDDDD
;
A
#
# COMPACT_ATOMS: atom_id res chain seq x y z
N MET A 1 65.49 22.88 -36.22
CA MET A 1 65.67 24.26 -36.69
C MET A 1 64.30 24.94 -36.69
N ASN A 2 64.16 25.96 -35.85
CA ASN A 2 63.02 26.86 -35.79
C ASN A 2 62.89 27.65 -37.09
N HIS A 3 61.68 27.98 -37.52
CA HIS A 3 61.38 29.33 -38.02
C HIS A 3 59.93 29.68 -37.68
N ASP A 4 59.84 30.48 -36.63
CA ASP A 4 58.73 31.27 -36.09
C ASP A 4 58.57 32.54 -36.95
N LEU A 5 57.34 33.04 -37.16
CA LEU A 5 56.97 34.40 -37.61
C LEU A 5 55.42 34.53 -37.66
N PRO A 6 54.82 35.73 -37.51
CA PRO A 6 54.19 36.16 -36.26
C PRO A 6 52.72 36.63 -36.42
N LEU A 7 52.05 36.90 -35.28
CA LEU A 7 50.78 37.62 -35.18
C LEU A 7 50.96 39.15 -35.37
N PRO A 8 49.88 39.88 -35.74
CA PRO A 8 49.43 40.95 -34.84
C PRO A 8 47.89 41.11 -34.74
N ALA A 9 47.51 41.82 -33.68
CA ALA A 9 46.17 42.05 -33.14
C ALA A 9 45.51 43.36 -33.60
N HIS A 10 44.17 43.42 -33.69
CA HIS A 10 43.30 44.60 -33.49
C HIS A 10 41.88 44.08 -33.14
N SER A 11 41.35 44.20 -31.92
CA SER A 11 40.68 45.34 -31.24
C SER A 11 39.37 45.84 -31.87
N SER A 12 38.39 46.04 -30.96
CA SER A 12 37.14 46.84 -31.05
C SER A 12 35.90 46.15 -31.64
N GLN A 13 34.66 46.32 -31.18
CA GLN A 13 34.07 47.03 -30.04
C GLN A 13 32.54 46.75 -30.05
N THR A 14 31.97 46.64 -28.84
CA THR A 14 30.57 46.81 -28.38
C THR A 14 29.43 47.15 -29.37
N HIS A 15 28.26 46.51 -29.19
CA HIS A 15 27.02 47.26 -28.89
C HIS A 15 26.00 46.42 -28.11
N ILE A 16 25.54 47.01 -27.01
CA ILE A 16 24.48 46.58 -26.12
C ILE A 16 23.21 47.25 -26.64
N GLU A 17 22.12 46.53 -26.87
CA GLU A 17 20.80 47.16 -26.87
C GLU A 17 19.92 46.55 -25.78
N GLN A 18 19.67 47.39 -24.78
CA GLN A 18 18.68 47.24 -23.72
C GLN A 18 17.34 47.75 -24.27
N SER A 19 16.26 47.04 -23.95
CA SER A 19 14.98 47.65 -23.54
C SER A 19 14.03 46.52 -23.14
N SER A 20 13.89 46.20 -21.85
CA SER A 20 13.05 46.89 -20.87
C SER A 20 11.55 46.66 -21.09
N VAL A 21 11.02 45.65 -20.41
CA VAL A 21 9.73 45.77 -19.70
C VAL A 21 9.82 44.98 -18.39
N SER A 22 9.70 45.71 -17.29
CA SER A 22 9.60 45.18 -15.92
C SER A 22 8.12 44.86 -15.61
N PRO A 23 7.74 44.62 -14.34
CA PRO A 23 7.38 43.29 -13.84
C PRO A 23 5.88 43.22 -13.51
N SER A 24 5.32 42.00 -13.43
CA SER A 24 4.13 41.83 -12.62
C SER A 24 4.11 40.49 -11.91
N SER A 25 3.95 40.65 -10.60
CA SER A 25 3.71 39.71 -9.54
C SER A 25 2.74 38.57 -9.86
N SER A 26 2.85 37.51 -9.05
CA SER A 26 1.86 36.45 -8.79
C SER A 26 1.55 35.55 -10.00
N HIS A 27 1.57 34.23 -9.89
CA HIS A 27 0.99 33.41 -8.84
C HIS A 27 1.84 32.16 -8.61
N GLY A 28 2.09 31.82 -7.35
CA GLY A 28 2.40 30.45 -6.99
C GLY A 28 1.33 29.55 -7.58
N SER A 29 1.75 28.43 -8.17
CA SER A 29 0.85 27.43 -8.72
C SER A 29 0.13 26.73 -7.56
N LEU A 30 -0.81 27.43 -6.92
CA LEU A 30 -1.85 26.83 -6.12
C LEU A 30 -2.72 26.10 -7.14
N SER A 31 -2.44 24.81 -7.30
CA SER A 31 -3.36 23.88 -7.93
C SER A 31 -4.66 23.95 -7.12
N THR A 32 -5.57 24.82 -7.56
CA THR A 32 -6.96 24.86 -7.12
C THR A 32 -7.58 23.54 -7.53
N PHE A 33 -7.44 22.56 -6.65
CA PHE A 33 -8.24 21.36 -6.76
C PHE A 33 -9.69 21.77 -6.53
N PRO A 34 -10.63 21.36 -7.42
CA PRO A 34 -12.04 21.54 -7.12
C PRO A 34 -12.33 20.83 -5.80
N ALA A 35 -13.29 21.34 -5.03
CA ALA A 35 -13.75 20.73 -3.78
C ALA A 35 -14.45 19.39 -4.07
N THR A 36 -13.67 18.37 -4.44
CA THR A 36 -14.14 17.01 -4.61
C THR A 36 -14.04 16.31 -3.27
N ASN A 37 -15.20 16.15 -2.66
CA ASN A 37 -15.58 15.20 -1.61
C ASN A 37 -14.45 14.23 -1.22
N GLU A 38 -14.06 14.18 0.07
CA GLU A 38 -13.00 13.30 0.62
C GLU A 38 -13.11 11.85 0.12
N ARG A 39 -14.33 11.41 -0.20
CA ARG A 39 -14.66 10.09 -0.73
C ARG A 39 -14.04 9.77 -2.11
N THR A 40 -13.74 10.78 -2.93
CA THR A 40 -13.16 10.60 -4.27
C THR A 40 -11.63 10.65 -4.26
N ARG A 41 -11.01 11.16 -3.20
CA ARG A 41 -9.53 11.22 -3.11
C ARG A 41 -8.89 9.83 -3.01
N HIS A 42 -9.63 8.81 -2.56
CA HIS A 42 -9.17 7.42 -2.46
C HIS A 42 -9.10 6.65 -3.79
N LEU A 43 -9.59 7.22 -4.89
CA LEU A 43 -9.73 6.53 -6.19
C LEU A 43 -8.60 6.87 -7.19
N LEU A 44 -7.62 7.68 -6.80
CA LEU A 44 -6.58 8.22 -7.70
C LEU A 44 -5.16 7.94 -7.24
N PHE A 45 -4.94 7.04 -6.28
CA PHE A 45 -3.59 6.65 -5.92
C PHE A 45 -3.17 5.40 -6.69
N GLU A 46 -2.19 5.55 -7.58
CA GLU A 46 -1.43 4.43 -8.17
C GLU A 46 -0.77 3.57 -7.07
N ASP A 47 -0.57 4.16 -5.90
CA ASP A 47 0.17 3.62 -4.77
C ASP A 47 -0.68 3.49 -3.50
N ALA A 48 -0.65 2.35 -2.80
CA ALA A 48 -1.42 2.14 -1.56
C ALA A 48 -0.84 2.91 -0.35
N GLY A 49 0.31 3.57 -0.50
CA GLY A 49 1.05 4.24 0.56
C GLY A 49 0.28 5.31 1.31
N PRO A 50 -0.27 6.33 0.62
CA PRO A 50 -1.02 7.42 1.26
C PRO A 50 -2.20 6.90 2.11
N TYR A 51 -2.91 5.89 1.61
CA TYR A 51 -4.01 5.27 2.33
C TYR A 51 -3.56 4.57 3.62
N LEU A 52 -2.51 3.75 3.53
CA LEU A 52 -1.97 3.02 4.68
C LEU A 52 -1.39 3.98 5.71
N ARG A 53 -0.73 5.04 5.24
CA ARG A 53 -0.18 6.10 6.07
C ARG A 53 -1.26 6.79 6.88
N GLU A 54 -2.34 7.21 6.23
CA GLU A 54 -3.46 7.88 6.89
C GLU A 54 -4.17 6.95 7.89
N THR A 55 -4.51 5.74 7.44
CA THR A 55 -5.26 4.77 8.26
C THR A 55 -4.52 4.36 9.53
N LEU A 56 -3.19 4.27 9.44
CA LEU A 56 -2.33 3.83 10.55
C LEU A 56 -1.63 5.00 11.25
N ARG A 57 -1.94 6.25 10.87
CA ARG A 57 -1.32 7.48 11.37
C ARG A 57 0.21 7.42 11.37
N ILE A 58 0.79 6.93 10.28
CA ILE A 58 2.25 6.78 10.13
C ILE A 58 2.85 8.15 9.77
N PRO A 59 3.80 8.69 10.55
CA PRO A 59 4.43 9.98 10.25
C PRO A 59 5.14 9.98 8.89
N PRO A 60 5.14 11.10 8.12
CA PRO A 60 5.58 11.15 6.72
C PRO A 60 7.01 10.64 6.48
N TYR A 61 7.89 10.82 7.47
CA TYR A 61 9.29 10.38 7.44
C TYR A 61 9.49 8.89 7.73
N LYS A 62 8.46 8.18 8.20
CA LYS A 62 8.51 6.74 8.47
C LYS A 62 7.99 5.96 7.26
N GLU A 63 8.69 4.88 6.93
CA GLU A 63 8.29 3.96 5.88
C GLU A 63 7.02 3.20 6.24
N VAL A 64 6.22 2.89 5.22
CA VAL A 64 4.97 2.14 5.36
C VAL A 64 5.29 0.64 5.27
N ASN A 65 5.70 0.03 6.38
CA ASN A 65 6.02 -1.39 6.45
C ASN A 65 5.61 -1.98 7.81
N LEU A 66 5.92 -3.25 8.08
CA LEU A 66 5.59 -3.91 9.35
C LEU A 66 6.28 -3.25 10.57
N SER A 67 7.42 -2.57 10.37
CA SER A 67 8.13 -1.80 11.40
C SER A 67 7.47 -0.45 11.71
N ALA A 68 6.51 -0.02 10.88
CA ALA A 68 5.67 1.13 11.17
C ALA A 68 4.78 0.92 12.40
N LEU A 69 4.38 -0.33 12.66
CA LEU A 69 3.50 -0.70 13.75
C LEU A 69 4.20 -0.65 15.12
N PRO A 70 3.48 -0.24 16.19
CA PRO A 70 3.99 -0.32 17.54
C PRO A 70 4.27 -1.77 17.92
N ASP A 71 5.29 -1.98 18.74
CA ASP A 71 5.60 -3.31 19.27
C ASP A 71 4.47 -3.76 20.20
N PRO A 72 3.97 -5.00 20.03
CA PRO A 72 3.03 -5.57 21.00
C PRO A 72 3.73 -5.81 22.34
N PRO A 73 2.96 -5.93 23.44
CA PRO A 73 3.48 -6.47 24.69
C PRO A 73 4.22 -7.79 24.47
N GLU A 74 5.22 -8.07 25.30
CA GLU A 74 6.08 -9.25 25.11
C GLU A 74 5.27 -10.54 25.01
N GLY A 75 5.48 -11.27 23.92
CA GLY A 75 4.81 -12.55 23.68
C GLY A 75 3.33 -12.45 23.30
N GLU A 76 2.77 -11.25 23.12
CA GLU A 76 1.39 -11.03 22.69
C GLU A 76 1.24 -10.80 21.18
N LYS A 77 0.02 -11.06 20.69
CA LYS A 77 -0.32 -10.86 19.29
C LYS A 77 -0.44 -9.35 19.01
N PRO A 78 0.05 -8.86 17.86
CA PRO A 78 -0.22 -7.48 17.44
C PRO A 78 -1.72 -7.15 17.45
N ASN A 79 -2.06 -5.97 17.99
CA ASN A 79 -3.44 -5.46 18.05
C ASN A 79 -4.06 -5.20 16.67
N GLN A 80 -3.24 -5.21 15.61
CA GLN A 80 -3.68 -4.99 14.24
C GLN A 80 -4.34 -6.24 13.66
N PRO A 81 -5.45 -6.09 12.91
CA PRO A 81 -6.12 -7.21 12.28
C PRO A 81 -5.28 -7.75 11.11
N TYR A 82 -5.42 -9.04 10.79
CA TYR A 82 -4.63 -9.71 9.76
C TYR A 82 -4.58 -8.98 8.40
N PRO A 83 -5.69 -8.41 7.85
CA PRO A 83 -5.61 -7.64 6.62
C PRO A 83 -4.61 -6.49 6.67
N ILE A 84 -4.47 -5.81 7.81
CA ILE A 84 -3.52 -4.70 7.97
C ILE A 84 -2.09 -5.23 7.97
N LEU A 85 -1.84 -6.31 8.72
CA LEU A 85 -0.53 -6.97 8.75
C LEU A 85 -0.09 -7.41 7.34
N ILE A 86 -0.99 -8.06 6.60
CA ILE A 86 -0.71 -8.53 5.23
C ILE A 86 -0.47 -7.35 4.29
N LYS A 87 -1.26 -6.26 4.39
CA LYS A 87 -1.06 -5.05 3.58
C LYS A 87 0.33 -4.46 3.78
N LEU A 88 0.74 -4.29 5.03
CA LEU A 88 2.07 -3.74 5.36
C LEU A 88 3.21 -4.67 4.94
N ALA A 89 3.04 -5.98 5.04
CA ALA A 89 4.03 -6.94 4.57
C ALA A 89 4.24 -6.83 3.05
N ILE A 90 3.14 -6.90 2.28
CA ILE A 90 3.20 -6.82 0.81
C ILE A 90 3.72 -5.44 0.38
N TYR A 91 3.22 -4.36 0.97
CA TYR A 91 3.64 -3.01 0.64
C TYR A 91 5.10 -2.73 1.01
N GLY A 92 5.57 -3.24 2.15
CA GLY A 92 6.96 -3.10 2.59
C GLY A 92 7.96 -3.88 1.74
N SER A 93 7.50 -4.84 0.92
CA SER A 93 8.38 -5.58 0.03
C SER A 93 8.92 -4.71 -1.12
N PRO A 94 10.14 -5.00 -1.62
CA PRO A 94 10.74 -4.23 -2.71
C PRO A 94 9.88 -4.26 -3.97
N ASN A 95 9.31 -5.44 -4.30
CA ASN A 95 8.52 -5.65 -5.51
C ASN A 95 7.02 -5.45 -5.31
N LYS A 96 6.58 -4.96 -4.15
CA LYS A 96 5.15 -4.78 -3.79
C LYS A 96 4.31 -6.05 -3.98
N GLN A 97 4.97 -7.21 -3.89
CA GLN A 97 4.40 -8.53 -4.09
C GLN A 97 5.12 -9.52 -3.19
N LEU A 98 4.36 -10.43 -2.57
CA LEU A 98 4.93 -11.50 -1.76
C LEU A 98 4.16 -12.79 -1.99
N THR A 99 4.86 -13.90 -1.88
CA THR A 99 4.28 -15.24 -1.87
C THR A 99 3.68 -15.54 -0.49
N LEU A 100 2.83 -16.56 -0.40
CA LEU A 100 2.25 -16.97 0.88
C LEU A 100 3.32 -17.31 1.93
N GLN A 101 4.43 -17.93 1.52
CA GLN A 101 5.52 -18.28 2.42
C GLN A 101 6.29 -17.06 2.90
N GLU A 102 6.55 -16.10 2.02
CA GLU A 102 7.21 -14.85 2.40
C GLU A 102 6.34 -13.99 3.32
N ILE A 103 5.01 -14.02 3.16
CA ILE A 103 4.10 -13.36 4.12
C ILE A 103 4.23 -14.01 5.51
N TYR A 104 4.33 -15.34 5.60
CA TYR A 104 4.59 -15.98 6.89
C TYR A 104 5.93 -15.55 7.48
N ALA A 105 6.99 -15.58 6.67
CA ALA A 105 8.33 -15.20 7.09
C ALA A 105 8.39 -13.74 7.57
N ALA A 106 7.78 -12.81 6.85
CA ALA A 106 7.76 -11.39 7.23
C ALA A 106 7.06 -11.14 8.58
N LEU A 107 6.00 -11.89 8.90
CA LEU A 107 5.31 -11.79 10.19
C LEU A 107 6.12 -12.46 11.31
N GLU A 108 6.73 -13.62 11.02
CA GLU A 108 7.59 -14.36 11.94
C GLU A 108 8.89 -13.59 12.26
N ASP A 109 9.42 -12.81 11.32
CA ASP A 109 10.59 -11.95 11.50
C ASP A 109 10.28 -10.73 12.37
N ARG A 110 9.14 -10.06 12.10
CA ARG A 110 8.77 -8.85 12.84
C ARG A 110 8.26 -9.11 14.25
N PHE A 111 7.39 -10.11 14.45
CA PHE A 111 6.71 -10.29 15.74
C PHE A 111 6.99 -11.66 16.36
N GLN A 112 7.46 -11.62 17.61
CA GLN A 112 7.79 -12.81 18.39
C GLN A 112 6.62 -13.79 18.53
N TRP A 113 5.38 -13.28 18.64
CA TRP A 113 4.18 -14.13 18.76
C TRP A 113 4.02 -15.10 17.58
N PHE A 114 4.28 -14.64 16.34
CA PHE A 114 4.22 -15.50 15.15
C PHE A 114 5.42 -16.44 15.10
N LYS A 115 6.61 -15.96 15.50
CA LYS A 115 7.85 -16.74 15.51
C LYS A 115 7.75 -17.98 16.41
N VAL A 116 7.31 -17.79 17.65
CA VAL A 116 7.10 -18.89 18.62
C VAL A 116 6.06 -19.88 18.10
N ARG A 117 5.09 -19.39 17.32
CA ARG A 117 3.96 -20.15 16.79
C ARG A 117 4.14 -20.56 15.34
N ARG A 118 5.37 -20.57 14.80
CA ARG A 118 5.62 -20.86 13.36
C ARG A 118 5.00 -22.17 12.86
N ASN A 119 4.84 -23.15 13.74
CA ASN A 119 4.27 -24.47 13.41
C ASN A 119 2.74 -24.52 13.53
N GLU A 120 2.10 -23.49 14.10
CA GLU A 120 0.66 -23.47 14.30
C GLU A 120 -0.09 -23.21 12.98
N LYS A 121 -1.03 -24.10 12.68
CA LYS A 121 -1.87 -23.99 11.47
C LYS A 121 -2.97 -22.94 11.61
N ALA A 122 -3.37 -22.58 12.84
CA ALA A 122 -4.53 -21.72 13.11
C ALA A 122 -4.36 -20.29 12.56
N TRP A 123 -3.26 -19.62 12.89
CA TRP A 123 -3.00 -18.28 12.36
C TRP A 123 -2.65 -18.31 10.88
N LYS A 124 -1.90 -19.33 10.40
CA LYS A 124 -1.62 -19.52 8.96
C LYS A 124 -2.91 -19.70 8.16
N ASN A 125 -3.91 -20.39 8.71
CA ASN A 125 -5.22 -20.52 8.08
C ASN A 125 -5.95 -19.18 8.02
N SER A 126 -5.84 -18.38 9.09
CA SER A 126 -6.40 -17.03 9.11
C SER A 126 -5.76 -16.13 8.04
N ILE A 127 -4.45 -16.23 7.80
CA ILE A 127 -3.77 -15.51 6.71
C ILE A 127 -4.32 -15.94 5.34
N ARG A 128 -4.35 -17.25 5.05
CA ARG A 128 -4.89 -17.77 3.77
C ARG A 128 -6.34 -17.34 3.54
N HIS A 129 -7.16 -17.43 4.57
CA HIS A 129 -8.55 -16.99 4.52
C HIS A 129 -8.66 -15.50 4.18
N ASN A 130 -7.84 -14.64 4.79
CA ASN A 130 -7.88 -13.21 4.52
C ASN A 130 -7.43 -12.84 3.11
N LEU A 131 -6.43 -13.54 2.57
CA LEU A 131 -5.95 -13.35 1.20
C LEU A 131 -7.05 -13.64 0.17
N SER A 132 -7.84 -14.70 0.38
CA SER A 132 -8.96 -15.02 -0.51
C SER A 132 -10.23 -14.20 -0.24
N LEU A 133 -10.48 -13.78 1.01
CA LEU A 133 -11.73 -13.11 1.39
C LEU A 133 -11.75 -11.64 0.98
N ASN A 134 -10.64 -10.92 1.14
CA ASN A 134 -10.57 -9.49 0.89
C ASN A 134 -10.04 -9.24 -0.51
N LYS A 135 -10.84 -8.67 -1.41
CA LYS A 135 -10.38 -8.45 -2.80
C LYS A 135 -9.36 -7.33 -2.99
N VAL A 136 -8.91 -6.69 -1.90
CA VAL A 136 -7.70 -5.88 -1.90
C VAL A 136 -6.45 -6.72 -2.17
N PHE A 137 -6.50 -8.03 -1.91
CA PHE A 137 -5.42 -8.95 -2.24
C PHE A 137 -5.75 -9.67 -3.54
N LYS A 138 -4.91 -9.47 -4.55
CA LYS A 138 -5.02 -10.18 -5.83
C LYS A 138 -3.96 -11.27 -5.92
N ASN A 139 -4.37 -12.43 -6.43
CA ASN A 139 -3.47 -13.54 -6.73
C ASN A 139 -2.90 -13.33 -8.13
N VAL A 140 -1.57 -13.26 -8.25
CA VAL A 140 -0.86 -13.03 -9.50
C VAL A 140 -0.04 -14.27 -9.83
N PRO A 141 -0.34 -14.95 -10.95
CA PRO A 141 0.45 -16.10 -11.39
C PRO A 141 1.93 -15.72 -11.55
N ARG A 142 2.82 -16.65 -11.22
CA ARG A 142 4.25 -16.48 -11.52
C ARG A 142 4.46 -16.60 -13.03
N ALA A 143 5.51 -15.97 -13.52
CA ALA A 143 5.97 -16.21 -14.89
C ALA A 143 6.33 -17.68 -15.06
N ILE A 144 6.03 -18.26 -16.22
CA ILE A 144 6.35 -19.66 -16.54
C ILE A 144 7.87 -19.92 -16.47
N THR A 145 8.66 -18.87 -16.68
CA THR A 145 10.12 -18.88 -16.61
C THR A 145 10.67 -18.92 -15.17
N GLU A 146 9.86 -18.65 -14.15
CA GLU A 146 10.26 -18.70 -12.74
C GLU A 146 9.69 -19.95 -12.06
N PRO A 147 10.47 -21.05 -11.97
CA PRO A 147 10.03 -22.23 -11.24
C PRO A 147 9.90 -21.89 -9.74
N GLY A 148 8.69 -22.06 -9.18
CA GLY A 148 8.44 -21.74 -7.78
C GLY A 148 7.07 -22.20 -7.29
N LYS A 149 6.96 -22.44 -5.98
CA LYS A 149 5.70 -22.87 -5.36
C LYS A 149 4.75 -21.68 -5.16
N GLY A 150 3.52 -21.86 -5.64
CA GLY A 150 2.40 -20.93 -5.41
C GLY A 150 2.50 -19.62 -6.21
N SER A 151 1.50 -18.77 -6.06
CA SER A 151 1.40 -17.46 -6.73
C SER A 151 1.97 -16.32 -5.89
N TYR A 152 2.20 -15.17 -6.53
CA TYR A 152 2.42 -13.91 -5.81
C TYR A 152 1.07 -13.34 -5.35
N TRP A 153 1.12 -12.61 -4.24
CA TRP A 153 0.02 -11.81 -3.73
C TRP A 153 0.42 -10.34 -3.80
N GLN A 154 -0.45 -9.54 -4.39
CA GLN A 154 -0.27 -8.10 -4.57
C GLN A 154 -1.45 -7.34 -3.97
N LEU A 155 -1.23 -6.06 -3.69
CA LEU A 155 -2.30 -5.13 -3.37
C LEU A 155 -2.95 -4.63 -4.66
N ASP A 156 -4.27 -4.62 -4.70
CA ASP A 156 -5.04 -3.95 -5.73
C ASP A 156 -5.40 -2.53 -5.27
N CYS A 157 -4.67 -1.55 -5.81
CA CYS A 157 -4.90 -0.12 -5.56
C CYS A 157 -5.98 0.47 -6.47
N SER A 158 -6.43 -0.26 -7.50
CA SER A 158 -7.29 0.29 -8.57
C SER A 158 -8.74 0.54 -8.14
N GLY A 159 -9.24 -0.20 -7.16
CA GLY A 159 -10.65 -0.18 -6.77
C GLY A 159 -10.94 0.56 -5.47
N GLY A 160 -10.42 1.79 -5.30
CA GLY A 160 -10.50 2.59 -4.07
C GLY A 160 -11.76 2.32 -3.21
N GLU A 161 -11.53 2.06 -1.92
CA GLU A 161 -12.52 1.55 -0.95
C GLU A 161 -13.60 0.58 -1.50
N GLY A 162 -13.24 -0.70 -1.63
CA GLY A 162 -14.16 -1.84 -1.45
C GLY A 162 -13.34 -2.94 -0.81
N TYR A 163 -13.64 -3.49 0.37
CA TYR A 163 -14.61 -4.55 0.59
C TYR A 163 -15.02 -4.60 2.06
N LYS A 164 -15.80 -3.64 2.54
CA LYS A 164 -16.71 -3.99 3.64
C LYS A 164 -17.80 -4.84 3.02
N ARG A 165 -17.69 -6.18 3.09
CA ARG A 165 -18.88 -7.03 2.87
C ARG A 165 -19.93 -6.51 3.85
N PRO A 166 -21.15 -6.12 3.40
CA PRO A 166 -22.22 -5.82 4.34
C PRO A 166 -22.36 -7.05 5.22
N ARG A 167 -22.14 -6.87 6.54
CA ARG A 167 -22.38 -7.94 7.50
C ARG A 167 -23.88 -8.24 7.42
N LYS A 168 -24.26 -9.28 6.68
CA LYS A 168 -25.60 -9.86 6.76
C LYS A 168 -25.72 -10.37 8.18
N ARG A 169 -26.26 -9.54 9.09
CA ARG A 169 -26.70 -10.01 10.40
C ARG A 169 -27.75 -11.06 10.10
N ARG A 170 -27.41 -12.35 10.25
CA ARG A 170 -28.44 -13.38 10.40
C ARG A 170 -29.16 -13.01 11.68
N SER A 171 -30.30 -12.34 11.56
CA SER A 171 -31.20 -12.15 12.67
C SER A 171 -31.55 -13.54 13.21
N LYS A 172 -31.46 -13.68 14.53
CA LYS A 172 -31.66 -14.93 15.28
C LYS A 172 -33.15 -15.34 15.31
N SER A 173 -33.93 -14.96 14.29
CA SER A 173 -35.39 -15.11 14.22
C SER A 173 -35.87 -16.22 13.29
N ALA A 174 -34.98 -16.91 12.57
CA ALA A 174 -35.38 -17.97 11.61
C ALA A 174 -35.32 -19.40 12.19
N ARG A 175 -35.22 -19.58 13.52
CA ARG A 175 -35.10 -20.92 14.14
C ARG A 175 -36.21 -21.27 15.14
N ALA A 176 -37.28 -20.47 15.20
CA ALA A 176 -38.38 -20.63 16.16
C ALA A 176 -39.77 -20.85 15.50
N ALA A 177 -39.82 -21.34 14.26
CA ALA A 177 -41.07 -21.50 13.51
C ALA A 177 -41.29 -22.93 12.97
N LEU A 178 -40.78 -23.96 13.66
CA LEU A 178 -40.93 -25.38 13.25
C LEU A 178 -41.42 -26.29 14.38
N GLU A 179 -42.04 -25.74 15.43
CA GLU A 179 -42.69 -26.53 16.48
C GLU A 179 -44.07 -25.92 16.80
N GLN A 180 -45.03 -26.07 15.89
CA GLN A 180 -46.44 -25.98 16.24
C GLN A 180 -47.29 -26.62 15.12
N GLY A 181 -47.95 -27.74 15.42
CA GLY A 181 -49.01 -28.30 14.58
C GLY A 181 -48.76 -29.76 14.23
N ASP A 182 -49.09 -30.65 15.14
CA ASP A 182 -49.65 -31.99 14.88
C ASP A 182 -50.25 -32.51 16.20
N ASP A 183 -51.37 -31.91 16.58
CA ASP A 183 -52.35 -32.46 17.53
C ASP A 183 -53.74 -32.24 16.88
N ASP A 184 -54.58 -33.28 16.95
CA ASP A 184 -56.03 -33.39 16.66
C ASP A 184 -56.50 -34.23 15.44
N ASP A 185 -57.26 -35.28 15.84
CA ASP A 185 -58.17 -36.24 15.17
C ASP A 185 -57.62 -37.50 14.47
#